data_AF-A0A2E3S2V1-F1
#
_entry.id   AF-A0A2E3S2V1-F1
#
_cell.length_a   1.000
_cell.length_b   1.000
_cell.length_c   1.000
_cell.angle_alpha   90.00
_cell.angle_beta   90.00
_cell.angle_gamma   90.00
#
_symmetry.space_group_name_H-M   'P 1'
#
loop_
_entity.id
_entity.type
_entity.pdbx_description
1 polymer ?
#
loop_
_entity_poly.entity_id
_entity_poly.type
_entity_poly.pdbx_seq_one_letter_code
_entity_poly.pdbx_strand_id
1 'polypeptide(L)'
;MLVVAVLKIKMPDARMPTDIWIQAHVARLSSKGVPVVVLKRGDKNSGIIIVKINRIETGVDVFMQERDLSGNFIWQPALDGRRVEEPEAASFIERQAKYDPDIWIVEIEDREDHSLLEILEM
;
A
#
# COMPACT_ATOMS: atom_id res chain seq x y z
N MET A 1 -10.90 -14.95 9.54
CA MET A 1 -11.82 -13.80 9.34
C MET A 1 -11.16 -12.59 9.98
N LEU A 2 -10.21 -11.96 9.29
CA LEU A 2 -9.55 -10.77 9.81
C LEU A 2 -10.40 -9.55 9.44
N VAL A 3 -10.63 -8.72 10.45
CA VAL A 3 -11.49 -7.54 10.42
C VAL A 3 -10.99 -6.57 9.36
N VAL A 4 -11.91 -6.13 8.50
CA VAL A 4 -11.76 -5.01 7.55
C VAL A 4 -11.62 -3.72 8.37
N ALA A 5 -10.46 -3.52 9.00
CA ALA A 5 -10.20 -2.34 9.80
C ALA A 5 -9.60 -1.25 8.90
N VAL A 6 -10.21 -0.07 8.94
CA VAL A 6 -9.56 1.16 8.48
C VAL A 6 -8.42 1.44 9.45
N LEU A 7 -7.18 1.35 8.96
CA LEU A 7 -5.99 1.51 9.79
C LEU A 7 -5.41 2.91 9.59
N LYS A 8 -5.02 3.56 10.69
CA LYS A 8 -4.42 4.89 10.62
C LYS A 8 -2.98 4.79 10.14
N ILE A 9 -2.65 5.58 9.12
CA ILE A 9 -1.29 5.69 8.60
C ILE A 9 -0.46 6.56 9.54
N LYS A 10 0.74 6.09 9.90
CA LYS A 10 1.67 6.88 10.71
C LYS A 10 2.63 7.66 9.82
N MET A 11 2.09 8.55 9.00
CA MET A 11 2.91 9.50 8.24
C MET A 11 3.43 10.59 9.19
N PRO A 12 4.76 10.82 9.28
CA PRO A 12 5.31 11.90 10.08
C PRO A 12 5.11 13.24 9.37
N ASP A 13 4.36 14.15 9.99
CA ASP A 13 4.04 15.53 9.57
C ASP A 13 3.52 15.68 8.12
N ALA A 14 2.51 16.51 7.90
CA ALA A 14 1.85 16.73 6.60
C ALA A 14 2.77 17.36 5.52
N ARG A 15 4.08 17.46 5.77
CA ARG A 15 5.09 18.08 4.92
C ARG A 15 6.13 17.10 4.36
N MET A 16 6.12 15.83 4.77
CA MET A 16 7.12 14.89 4.25
C MET A 16 6.76 14.47 2.83
N PRO A 17 7.68 14.59 1.85
CA PRO A 17 7.43 14.13 0.50
C PRO A 17 7.13 12.62 0.44
N THR A 18 6.11 12.24 -0.32
CA THR A 18 5.71 10.85 -0.55
C THR A 18 6.90 9.98 -0.97
N ASP A 19 7.78 10.48 -1.84
CA ASP A 19 8.92 9.70 -2.34
C ASP A 19 9.94 9.36 -1.25
N ILE A 20 10.20 10.28 -0.32
CA ILE A 20 11.08 10.07 0.84
C ILE A 20 10.45 9.07 1.79
N TRP A 21 9.16 9.19 2.06
CA TRP A 21 8.44 8.27 2.94
C TRP A 21 8.44 6.83 2.39
N ILE A 22 8.17 6.66 1.09
CA ILE A 22 8.19 5.35 0.44
C ILE A 22 9.60 4.76 0.50
N GLN A 23 10.63 5.55 0.19
CA GLN A 23 12.01 5.07 0.24
C GLN A 23 12.43 4.63 1.65
N ALA A 24 12.01 5.36 2.69
CA ALA A 24 12.29 5.00 4.06
C ALA A 24 11.65 3.64 4.44
N HIS A 25 10.41 3.40 4.02
CA HIS A 25 9.72 2.13 4.31
C HIS A 25 10.21 0.97 3.46
N VAL A 26 10.54 1.20 2.18
CA VAL A 26 11.23 0.23 1.33
C VAL A 26 12.53 -0.21 1.98
N ALA A 27 13.36 0.72 2.45
CA ALA A 27 14.61 0.41 3.13
C ALA A 27 14.39 -0.37 4.43
N ARG A 28 13.38 0.01 5.23
CA ARG A 28 13.02 -0.67 6.48
C ARG A 28 12.59 -2.12 6.24
N LEU A 29 11.66 -2.34 5.33
CA LEU A 29 11.18 -3.68 4.97
C LEU A 29 12.31 -4.54 4.38
N SER A 30 13.09 -3.97 3.46
CA SER A 30 14.26 -4.66 2.88
C SER A 30 15.28 -5.08 3.95
N SER A 31 15.56 -4.22 4.94
CA SER A 31 16.48 -4.53 6.04
C SER A 31 16.01 -5.69 6.92
N LYS A 32 14.71 -6.00 6.91
CA LYS A 32 14.08 -7.11 7.61
C LYS A 32 13.91 -8.36 6.73
N GLY A 33 14.40 -8.33 5.49
CA GLY A 33 14.28 -9.44 4.55
C GLY A 33 12.90 -9.58 3.92
N VAL A 34 12.06 -8.54 3.99
CA VAL A 34 10.73 -8.53 3.38
C VAL A 34 10.86 -8.04 1.93
N PRO A 35 10.50 -8.85 0.92
CA PRO A 35 10.55 -8.40 -0.48
C PRO A 35 9.56 -7.26 -0.70
N VAL A 36 10.08 -6.12 -1.14
CA VAL A 36 9.29 -4.91 -1.44
C VAL A 36 9.83 -4.23 -2.69
N VAL A 37 8.93 -3.84 -3.59
CA VAL A 37 9.26 -3.21 -4.87
C VAL A 37 8.31 -2.05 -5.16
N VAL A 38 8.86 -0.94 -5.65
CA VAL A 38 8.04 0.15 -6.21
C VAL A 38 7.75 -0.18 -7.67
N LEU A 39 6.53 -0.63 -7.96
CA LEU A 39 6.08 -0.95 -9.33
C LEU A 39 5.86 0.30 -10.18
N LYS A 40 5.38 1.38 -9.55
CA LYS A 40 5.12 2.65 -10.21
C LYS A 40 5.45 3.81 -9.28
N ARG A 41 6.15 4.80 -9.81
CA ARG A 41 6.35 6.10 -9.14
C ARG A 41 5.22 7.07 -9.51
N GLY A 42 4.75 7.81 -8.52
CA GLY A 42 3.76 8.87 -8.64
C GLY A 42 4.35 10.25 -8.39
N ASP A 43 3.50 11.23 -8.05
CA ASP A 43 3.95 12.56 -7.65
C ASP A 43 4.84 12.46 -6.40
N LYS A 44 5.97 13.17 -6.42
CA LYS A 44 7.00 13.05 -5.39
C LYS A 44 6.55 13.57 -4.03
N ASN A 45 5.65 14.56 -4.01
CA ASN A 45 5.32 15.29 -2.79
C ASN A 45 3.99 14.85 -2.18
N SER A 46 3.05 14.40 -3.00
CA SER A 46 1.64 14.27 -2.61
C SER A 46 0.90 13.10 -3.23
N GLY A 47 1.57 12.28 -4.04
CA GLY A 47 0.95 11.13 -4.70
C GLY A 47 0.34 10.16 -3.70
N ILE A 48 -0.90 9.72 -3.96
CA ILE A 48 -1.57 8.67 -3.18
C ILE A 48 -0.89 7.33 -3.43
N ILE A 49 -0.91 6.47 -2.42
CA ILE A 49 -0.19 5.20 -2.44
C ILE A 49 -1.17 4.04 -2.51
N ILE A 50 -0.93 3.12 -3.43
CA ILE A 50 -1.53 1.79 -3.45
C ILE A 50 -0.49 0.78 -2.98
N VAL A 51 -0.90 -0.08 -2.06
CA VAL A 51 -0.09 -1.20 -1.57
C VAL A 51 -0.74 -2.49 -2.00
N LYS A 52 0.01 -3.25 -2.78
CA LYS A 52 -0.33 -4.61 -3.19
C LYS A 52 0.45 -5.58 -2.30
N ILE A 53 -0.23 -6.34 -1.45
CA ILE A 53 0.39 -7.40 -0.65
C ILE A 53 0.15 -8.74 -1.34
N ASN A 54 1.19 -9.26 -1.98
CA ASN A 54 1.17 -10.58 -2.58
C ASN A 54 1.39 -11.64 -1.51
N ARG A 55 0.34 -12.45 -1.24
CA ARG A 55 0.34 -13.55 -0.26
C ARG A 55 0.80 -14.87 -0.85
N ILE A 56 1.51 -14.79 -1.98
CA ILE A 56 2.10 -15.89 -2.73
C ILE A 56 1.02 -16.87 -3.18
N GLU A 57 0.77 -17.94 -2.42
CA GLU A 57 -0.16 -19.00 -2.81
C GLU A 57 -1.61 -18.72 -2.42
N THR A 58 -1.87 -17.68 -1.60
CA THR A 58 -3.21 -17.43 -1.05
C THR A 58 -3.94 -16.23 -1.66
N GLY A 59 -3.33 -15.57 -2.65
CA GLY A 59 -3.89 -14.43 -3.37
C GLY A 59 -3.26 -13.10 -2.98
N VAL A 60 -3.97 -12.00 -3.22
CA VAL A 60 -3.48 -10.63 -3.11
C VAL A 60 -4.45 -9.79 -2.32
N ASP A 61 -3.93 -9.08 -1.32
CA ASP A 61 -4.66 -8.00 -0.64
C ASP A 61 -4.24 -6.66 -1.24
N VAL A 62 -5.18 -5.74 -1.44
CA VAL A 62 -4.90 -4.41 -1.98
C VAL A 62 -5.42 -3.36 -1.02
N PHE A 63 -4.56 -2.40 -0.67
CA PHE A 63 -4.90 -1.25 0.16
C PHE A 63 -4.62 0.04 -0.60
N MET A 64 -5.47 1.03 -0.39
CA MET A 64 -5.30 2.37 -0.92
C MET A 64 -5.21 3.36 0.23
N GLN A 65 -4.31 4.33 0.08
CA GLN A 65 -4.25 5.46 0.99
C GLN A 65 -5.39 6.42 0.70
N GLU A 66 -6.12 6.81 1.73
CA GLU A 66 -7.21 7.78 1.66
C GLU A 66 -7.07 8.81 2.80
N ARG A 67 -7.89 9.88 2.76
CA ARG A 67 -8.01 10.82 3.87
C ARG A 67 -9.32 10.61 4.59
N ASP A 68 -9.27 10.48 5.92
CA ASP A 68 -10.46 10.48 6.76
C ASP A 68 -11.13 11.87 6.80
N LEU A 69 -12.30 11.95 7.46
CA LEU A 69 -13.03 13.22 7.61
C LEU A 69 -12.25 14.30 8.39
N SER A 70 -11.23 13.91 9.13
CA SER A 70 -10.33 14.83 9.86
C SER A 70 -9.10 15.21 9.04
N GLY A 71 -8.99 14.73 7.79
CA GLY A 71 -7.89 14.97 6.89
C GLY A 71 -6.64 14.13 7.15
N ASN A 72 -6.71 13.14 8.05
CA ASN A 72 -5.60 12.23 8.33
C ASN A 72 -5.55 11.13 7.28
N PHE A 73 -4.34 10.67 6.97
CA PHE A 73 -4.17 9.53 6.08
C PHE A 73 -4.55 8.21 6.77
N ILE A 74 -5.28 7.37 6.04
CA ILE A 74 -5.73 6.04 6.45
C ILE A 74 -5.48 5.03 5.33
N TRP A 75 -5.28 3.77 5.70
CA TRP A 75 -5.33 2.64 4.78
C TRP A 75 -6.77 2.14 4.67
N GLN A 76 -7.31 2.18 3.46
CA GLN A 76 -8.60 1.64 3.11
C GLN A 76 -8.40 0.35 2.29
N PRO A 77 -8.98 -0.79 2.72
CA PRO A 77 -8.99 -2.00 1.90
C PRO A 77 -9.74 -1.76 0.59
N ALA A 78 -9.11 -2.07 -0.54
CA ALA A 78 -9.75 -2.05 -1.85
C ALA A 78 -10.49 -3.37 -2.12
N LEU A 79 -11.23 -3.45 -3.23
CA LEU A 79 -11.94 -4.66 -3.66
C LEU A 79 -12.85 -5.25 -2.56
N ASP A 80 -13.51 -4.37 -1.81
CA ASP A 80 -14.37 -4.70 -0.67
C ASP A 80 -13.64 -5.45 0.45
N GLY A 81 -12.32 -5.29 0.55
CA GLY A 81 -11.47 -6.00 1.50
C GLY A 81 -11.30 -7.48 1.19
N ARG A 82 -11.68 -7.93 -0.01
CA ARG A 82 -11.47 -9.31 -0.43
C ARG A 82 -10.02 -9.53 -0.81
N ARG A 83 -9.49 -10.68 -0.38
CA ARG A 83 -8.32 -11.27 -1.00
C ARG A 83 -8.73 -11.80 -2.37
N VAL A 84 -8.01 -11.41 -3.41
CA VAL A 84 -8.32 -11.74 -4.80
C VAL A 84 -7.16 -12.41 -5.50
N GLU A 85 -7.40 -12.96 -6.68
CA GLU A 85 -6.34 -13.47 -7.54
C GLU A 85 -5.54 -12.33 -8.17
N GLU A 86 -4.28 -12.60 -8.51
CA GLU A 86 -3.35 -11.63 -9.11
C GLU A 86 -3.94 -10.88 -10.33
N PRO A 87 -4.64 -11.53 -11.30
CA PRO A 87 -5.19 -10.81 -12.45
C PRO A 87 -6.30 -9.81 -12.08
N GLU A 88 -7.09 -10.09 -11.04
CA GLU A 88 -8.14 -9.17 -10.56
C GLU A 88 -7.51 -7.95 -9.88
N ALA A 89 -6.52 -8.17 -9.02
CA ALA A 89 -5.75 -7.11 -8.38
C ALA A 89 -5.04 -6.23 -9.42
N ALA A 90 -4.33 -6.83 -10.38
CA ALA A 90 -3.63 -6.13 -11.45
C ALA A 90 -4.59 -5.28 -12.29
N SER A 91 -5.75 -5.84 -12.68
CA SER A 91 -6.77 -5.12 -13.45
C SER A 91 -7.35 -3.94 -12.67
N PHE A 92 -7.53 -4.07 -11.36
CA PHE A 92 -7.96 -2.97 -10.50
C PHE A 92 -6.90 -1.86 -10.43
N ILE A 93 -5.65 -2.23 -10.13
CA ILE A 93 -4.52 -1.29 -10.00
C ILE A 93 -4.30 -0.53 -11.32
N GLU A 94 -4.39 -1.22 -12.46
CA GLU A 94 -4.25 -0.59 -13.77
C GLU A 94 -5.36 0.44 -14.02
N ARG A 95 -6.60 0.17 -13.62
CA ARG A 95 -7.70 1.14 -13.71
C ARG A 95 -7.44 2.37 -12.84
N GLN A 96 -6.95 2.18 -11.61
CA GLN A 96 -6.59 3.30 -10.74
C GLN A 96 -5.45 4.14 -11.34
N ALA A 97 -4.40 3.50 -11.85
CA ALA A 97 -3.27 4.19 -12.48
C ALA A 97 -3.64 4.94 -13.77
N LYS A 98 -4.67 4.48 -14.49
CA LYS A 98 -5.24 5.20 -15.65
C LYS A 98 -6.07 6.40 -15.22
N TYR A 99 -6.77 6.30 -14.09
CA TYR A 99 -7.61 7.37 -13.55
C TYR A 99 -6.75 8.49 -12.93
N ASP A 100 -5.76 8.11 -12.13
CA ASP A 100 -4.82 9.03 -11.48
C ASP A 100 -3.37 8.60 -11.80
N PRO A 101 -2.73 9.26 -12.80
CA PRO A 101 -1.35 9.00 -13.16
C PRO A 101 -0.33 9.36 -12.07
N ASP A 102 -0.73 10.10 -11.02
CA ASP A 102 0.18 10.57 -9.96
C ASP A 102 0.25 9.62 -8.75
N ILE A 103 -0.44 8.47 -8.81
CA ILE A 103 -0.35 7.46 -7.73
C ILE A 103 0.98 6.69 -7.74
N TRP A 104 1.37 6.26 -6.55
CA TRP A 104 2.41 5.27 -6.31
C TRP A 104 1.82 3.88 -6.19
N ILE A 105 2.56 2.89 -6.68
CA ILE A 105 2.21 1.48 -6.50
C ILE A 105 3.43 0.78 -5.88
N VAL A 106 3.24 0.23 -4.69
CA VAL A 106 4.23 -0.55 -3.95
C VAL A 106 3.72 -1.97 -3.83
N GLU A 107 4.53 -2.94 -4.25
CA GLU A 107 4.28 -4.36 -4.03
C GLU A 107 5.14 -4.88 -2.89
N ILE A 108 4.54 -5.71 -2.04
CA ILE A 108 5.17 -6.36 -0.90
C ILE A 108 4.79 -7.84 -0.94
N GLU A 109 5.75 -8.74 -0.80
CA GLU A 109 5.47 -10.17 -0.68
C GLU A 109 5.50 -10.58 0.81
N ASP A 110 4.41 -11.15 1.32
CA ASP A 110 4.34 -11.66 2.70
C ASP A 110 3.34 -12.83 2.83
N ARG A 111 3.85 -14.01 3.18
CA ARG A 111 3.07 -15.26 3.21
C ARG A 111 2.15 -15.42 4.43
N GLU A 112 2.57 -14.95 5.61
CA GLU A 112 1.92 -15.29 6.89
C GLU A 112 1.81 -14.08 7.84
N ASP A 113 1.55 -12.89 7.28
CA ASP A 113 1.38 -11.64 8.05
C ASP A 113 2.61 -11.27 8.92
N HIS A 114 3.78 -11.84 8.62
CA HIS A 114 5.00 -11.63 9.40
C HIS A 114 5.42 -10.17 9.46
N SER A 115 5.13 -9.44 8.39
CA SER A 115 5.51 -8.04 8.23
C SER A 115 4.29 -7.13 8.26
N LEU A 116 3.11 -7.67 8.60
CA LEU A 116 1.87 -6.93 8.50
C LEU A 116 1.91 -5.67 9.36
N LEU A 117 2.47 -5.72 10.56
CA LEU A 117 2.61 -4.51 11.39
C LEU A 117 3.47 -3.45 10.71
N GLU A 118 4.61 -3.82 10.14
CA GLU A 118 5.48 -2.90 9.40
C GLU A 118 4.81 -2.34 8.15
N ILE A 119 4.03 -3.16 7.45
CA ILE A 119 3.29 -2.77 6.24
C ILE A 119 2.15 -1.82 6.61
N LEU A 120 1.47 -2.06 7.73
CA LEU A 120 0.38 -1.21 8.22
C LEU A 120 0.89 0.09 8.85
N GLU A 121 2.11 0.07 9.38
CA GLU A 121 2.85 1.25 9.83
C GLU A 121 3.54 2.00 8.69
N MET A 122 3.40 1.51 7.45
CA MET A 122 3.72 2.30 6.26
C MET A 122 2.80 3.51 6.29
#